data_AF-A0A7W1LHA1-F1
#
_entry.id   AF-A0A7W1LHA1-F1
#
_cell.length_a   1.000
_cell.length_b   1.000
_cell.length_c   1.000
_cell.angle_alpha   90.00
_cell.angle_beta   90.00
_cell.angle_gamma   90.00
#
_symmetry.space_group_name_H-M   'P 1'
#
loop_
_entity.id
_entity.type
_entity.pdbx_description
1 polymer ?
#
loop_
_entity_poly.entity_id
_entity_poly.type
_entity_poly.pdbx_seq_one_letter_code
_entity_poly.pdbx_strand_id
1 'polypeptide(L)'
;MTDHDPGCERCEELLQGYLDRDLSADEVVVAEGHLDGCDYCRRRYRFEERLRRYIRVSASERIPAGLRQKLSELRDERPASSSS
;
A
#
# COMPACT_ATOMS: atom_id res chain seq x y z
N MET A 1 -23.47 13.26 14.08
CA MET A 1 -23.43 12.35 12.92
C MET A 1 -22.88 13.18 11.78
N THR A 2 -21.68 12.85 11.32
CA THR A 2 -21.01 13.59 10.22
C THR A 2 -21.86 13.43 8.97
N ASP A 3 -22.26 14.55 8.38
CA ASP A 3 -23.00 14.64 7.13
C ASP A 3 -22.18 13.95 6.02
N HIS A 4 -22.56 12.73 5.65
CA HIS A 4 -21.91 11.98 4.57
C HIS A 4 -22.75 12.19 3.32
N ASP A 5 -22.15 12.77 2.28
CA ASP A 5 -22.72 12.83 0.95
C ASP A 5 -22.98 11.39 0.42
N PRO A 6 -24.08 11.13 -0.31
CA PRO A 6 -24.39 9.80 -0.84
C PRO A 6 -23.30 9.20 -1.74
N GLY A 7 -22.40 10.01 -2.31
CA GLY A 7 -21.25 9.53 -3.07
C GLY A 7 -20.08 9.04 -2.21
N CYS A 8 -20.07 9.33 -0.91
CA CYS A 8 -18.96 9.00 -0.01
C CYS A 8 -18.76 7.49 0.12
N GLU A 9 -19.84 6.70 0.28
CA GLU A 9 -19.76 5.24 0.45
C GLU A 9 -19.05 4.60 -0.74
N ARG A 10 -19.47 4.95 -1.96
CA ARG A 10 -18.84 4.44 -3.17
C ARG A 10 -17.40 4.92 -3.31
N CYS A 11 -17.11 6.16 -2.95
CA CYS A 11 -15.74 6.66 -2.97
C CYS A 11 -14.84 5.92 -1.96
N GLU A 12 -15.36 5.57 -0.78
CA GLU A 12 -14.63 4.82 0.25
C GLU A 12 -14.31 3.39 -0.22
N GLU A 13 -15.23 2.72 -0.92
CA GLU A 13 -14.99 1.42 -1.55
C GLU A 13 -13.86 1.48 -2.59
N LEU A 14 -13.85 2.52 -3.43
CA LEU A 14 -12.86 2.68 -4.50
C LEU A 14 -11.50 3.19 -4.00
N LEU A 15 -11.46 3.81 -2.81
CA LEU A 15 -10.29 4.56 -2.34
C LEU A 15 -9.01 3.72 -2.24
N GLN A 16 -9.12 2.46 -1.80
CA GLN A 16 -7.95 1.57 -1.72
C GLN A 16 -7.39 1.28 -3.10
N GLY A 17 -8.23 0.82 -4.03
CA GLY A 17 -7.82 0.54 -5.41
C GLY A 17 -7.24 1.79 -6.08
N TYR A 18 -7.82 2.96 -5.81
CA TYR A 18 -7.31 4.23 -6.32
C TYR A 18 -5.90 4.53 -5.81
N LEU A 19 -5.65 4.35 -4.51
CA LEU A 19 -4.33 4.53 -3.89
C LEU A 19 -3.30 3.49 -4.38
N ASP A 20 -3.75 2.27 -4.67
CA ASP A 20 -2.93 1.17 -5.19
C ASP A 20 -2.74 1.22 -6.71
N ARG A 21 -3.45 2.11 -7.42
CA ARG A 21 -3.49 2.21 -8.89
C ARG A 21 -3.99 0.93 -9.56
N ASP A 22 -4.97 0.28 -8.94
CA ASP A 22 -5.55 -1.00 -9.36
C ASP A 22 -7.02 -0.86 -9.81
N LEU A 23 -7.47 0.36 -10.10
CA LEU A 23 -8.81 0.63 -10.63
C LEU A 23 -8.82 0.64 -12.16
N SER A 24 -9.97 0.32 -12.73
CA SER A 24 -10.25 0.61 -14.14
C SER A 24 -10.32 2.12 -14.41
N ALA A 25 -10.18 2.53 -15.66
CA ALA A 25 -10.25 3.94 -16.05
C ALA A 25 -11.59 4.60 -15.66
N ASP A 26 -12.70 3.88 -15.79
CA ASP A 26 -14.03 4.38 -15.43
C ASP A 26 -14.15 4.59 -13.91
N GLU A 27 -13.61 3.67 -13.11
CA GLU A 27 -13.61 3.77 -11.65
C GLU A 27 -12.70 4.90 -11.15
N VAL A 28 -11.57 5.14 -11.83
CA VAL A 28 -10.70 6.29 -11.55
C VAL A 28 -11.49 7.59 -11.73
N VAL A 29 -12.22 7.75 -12.83
CA VAL A 29 -13.02 8.95 -13.09
C VAL A 29 -14.10 9.15 -12.01
N VAL A 30 -14.75 8.08 -11.57
CA VAL A 30 -15.75 8.13 -10.49
C VAL A 30 -15.12 8.59 -9.17
N ALA A 31 -13.97 8.01 -8.81
CA ALA A 31 -13.26 8.37 -7.59
C ALA A 31 -12.76 9.83 -7.63
N GLU A 32 -12.12 10.25 -8.72
CA GLU A 32 -11.63 11.62 -8.92
C GLU A 32 -12.76 12.64 -8.85
N GLY A 33 -13.89 12.38 -9.53
CA GLY A 33 -15.05 13.27 -9.50
C GLY A 33 -15.59 13.51 -8.09
N HIS A 34 -15.63 12.48 -7.24
CA HIS A 34 -16.07 12.65 -5.85
C HIS A 34 -15.00 13.31 -4.98
N LEU A 35 -13.73 12.94 -5.12
CA LEU A 35 -12.61 13.57 -4.40
C LEU A 35 -12.50 15.07 -4.72
N ASP A 36 -12.90 15.48 -5.93
CA ASP A 36 -12.94 16.87 -6.34
C ASP A 36 -14.03 17.67 -5.63
N GLY A 37 -15.20 17.08 -5.40
CA GLY A 37 -16.34 17.73 -4.76
C GLY A 37 -16.47 17.58 -3.24
N CYS A 38 -15.82 16.58 -2.63
CA CYS A 38 -16.06 16.19 -1.24
C CYS A 38 -14.85 16.38 -0.32
N ASP A 39 -14.93 17.35 0.59
CA ASP A 39 -13.89 17.63 1.59
C ASP A 39 -13.67 16.48 2.60
N TYR A 40 -14.70 15.69 2.88
CA TYR A 40 -14.58 14.54 3.76
C TYR A 40 -13.70 13.46 3.13
N CYS A 41 -14.06 13.00 1.92
CA CYS A 41 -13.29 11.97 1.20
C CYS A 41 -11.88 12.46 0.84
N ARG A 42 -11.72 13.75 0.50
CA ARG A 42 -10.39 14.34 0.25
C ARG A 42 -9.48 14.28 1.48
N ARG A 43 -10.01 14.56 2.67
CA ARG A 43 -9.24 14.46 3.93
C ARG A 43 -8.84 13.02 4.22
N ARG A 44 -9.74 12.05 3.98
CA ARG A 44 -9.43 10.61 4.11
C ARG A 44 -8.33 10.17 3.17
N TYR A 45 -8.45 10.49 1.88
CA TYR A 45 -7.43 10.22 0.87
C TYR A 45 -6.05 10.74 1.31
N ARG A 46 -5.97 12.01 1.74
CA ARG A 46 -4.71 12.61 2.20
C ARG A 46 -4.15 11.94 3.45
N PHE A 47 -5.00 11.52 4.37
CA PHE A 47 -4.57 10.77 5.56
C PHE A 47 -3.93 9.44 5.15
N GLU A 48 -4.60 8.66 4.32
CA GLU A 48 -4.14 7.33 3.90
C GLU A 48 -2.89 7.42 3.01
N GLU A 49 -2.82 8.38 2.09
CA GLU A 49 -1.62 8.68 1.29
C GLU A 49 -0.41 8.94 2.19
N ARG A 50 -0.58 9.80 3.21
CA ARG A 50 0.49 10.12 4.17
C ARG A 50 0.87 8.91 5.02
N LEU A 51 -0.10 8.13 5.47
CA LEU A 51 0.13 6.91 6.25
C LEU A 51 0.93 5.88 5.44
N ARG A 52 0.56 5.62 4.20
CA ARG A 52 1.28 4.71 3.29
C ARG A 52 2.72 5.17 3.09
N ARG A 53 2.95 6.48 2.89
CA ARG A 53 4.30 7.06 2.80
C ARG A 53 5.09 6.83 4.11
N TYR A 54 4.47 7.07 5.26
CA TYR A 54 5.10 6.88 6.55
C TYR A 54 5.50 5.42 6.78
N ILE A 55 4.59 4.47 6.51
CA ILE A 55 4.87 3.03 6.62
C ILE A 55 6.05 2.65 5.72
N ARG A 56 6.08 3.13 4.48
CA ARG A 56 7.18 2.84 3.54
C ARG A 56 8.54 3.33 4.06
N VAL A 57 8.58 4.50 4.70
CA VAL A 57 9.82 5.03 5.31
C VAL A 57 10.19 4.23 6.55
N SER A 58 9.24 3.96 7.44
CA SER A 58 9.50 3.22 8.69
C SER A 58 9.87 1.76 8.46
N ALA A 59 9.32 1.12 7.42
CA ALA A 59 9.65 -0.25 7.02
C ALA A 59 11.00 -0.36 6.29
N SER A 60 11.72 0.75 6.07
CA SER A 60 13.05 0.74 5.48
C SER A 60 14.15 0.43 6.51
N GLU A 61 14.00 -0.67 7.26
CA GLU A 61 15.14 -1.26 7.96
C GLU A 61 16.09 -1.85 6.92
N ARG A 62 17.31 -1.29 6.85
CA ARG A 62 18.37 -1.87 6.02
C ARG A 62 18.70 -3.24 6.60
N ILE A 63 18.70 -4.28 5.75
CA ILE A 63 19.21 -5.59 6.10
C ILE A 63 20.59 -5.40 6.77
N PRO A 64 20.78 -5.84 8.03
CA PRO A 64 22.08 -5.73 8.69
C PRO A 64 23.14 -6.41 7.84
N ALA A 65 24.32 -5.80 7.70
CA ALA A 65 25.38 -6.32 6.82
C ALA A 65 25.73 -7.80 7.15
N GLY A 66 25.76 -8.13 8.45
CA GLY A 66 26.00 -9.50 8.92
C GLY A 66 24.89 -10.51 8.60
N LEU A 67 23.67 -10.06 8.31
CA LEU A 67 22.56 -10.96 7.97
C LEU A 67 22.71 -11.51 6.55
N ARG A 68 23.19 -10.71 5.59
CA ARG A 68 23.49 -11.21 4.22
C ARG A 68 24.63 -12.22 4.22
N GLN A 69 25.64 -11.99 5.05
CA GLN A 69 26.74 -12.92 5.21
C GLN A 69 26.26 -14.25 5.81
N LYS A 70 25.50 -14.21 6.92
CA LYS A 70 24.93 -15.40 7.56
C LYS A 70 23.99 -16.18 6.64
N LEU A 71 23.18 -15.48 5.83
CA LEU A 71 22.32 -16.12 4.81
C LEU A 71 23.12 -16.83 3.71
N SER A 72 24.31 -16.31 3.36
CA SER A 72 25.19 -16.94 2.37
C SER A 72 25.85 -18.19 2.97
N GLU A 73 26.40 -18.08 4.18
CA GLU A 73 26.99 -19.20 4.94
C GLU A 73 25.99 -20.36 5.07
N LEU A 74 24.76 -20.10 5.53
CA LEU A 74 23.72 -21.13 5.68
C LEU A 74 23.29 -21.79 4.34
N ARG A 75 23.41 -21.08 3.22
CA ARG A 75 23.08 -21.63 1.89
C ARG A 75 24.16 -22.57 1.38
N ASP A 76 25.42 -22.26 1.69
CA ASP A 76 26.59 -23.04 1.30
C ASP A 76 26.78 -24.26 2.23
N GLU A 77 26.26 -24.21 3.46
CA GLU A 77 26.23 -25.32 4.43
C GLU A 77 25.18 -26.40 4.14
N ARG A 78 24.28 -26.23 3.15
CA ARG A 78 23.36 -27.31 2.77
C ARG A 78 24.17 -28.39 2.06
N PRO A 79 24.44 -29.57 2.69
CA PRO A 79 25.17 -30.62 1.99
C PRO A 79 24.37 -31.00 0.75
N ALA A 80 25.06 -31.12 -0.38
CA ALA A 80 24.49 -31.71 -1.59
C ALA A 80 23.78 -32.99 -1.16
N SER A 81 22.45 -33.01 -1.29
CA SER A 81 21.64 -34.20 -1.10
C SER A 81 22.30 -35.31 -1.92
N SER A 82 22.93 -36.24 -1.21
CA SER A 82 23.63 -37.38 -1.75
C SER A 82 22.70 -38.12 -2.72
N SER A 83 23.05 -38.08 -4.00
CA SER A 83 22.64 -39.08 -4.97
C SER A 83 23.22 -40.42 -4.54
N SER A 84 22.34 -41.35 -4.19
CA SER A 84 22.51 -42.80 -4.26
C SER A 84 21.13 -43.42 -4.45
#